data_AF-A0A2A6B856-F1
#
_entry.id   AF-A0A2A6B856-F1
#
_cell.length_a   1.000
_cell.length_b   1.000
_cell.length_c   1.000
_cell.angle_alpha   90.00
_cell.angle_beta   90.00
_cell.angle_gamma   90.00
#
_symmetry.space_group_name_H-M   'P 1'
#
loop_
_entity.id
_entity.type
_entity.pdbx_description
1 polymer ?
#
loop_
_entity_poly.entity_id
_entity_poly.type
_entity_poly.pdbx_seq_one_letter_code
_entity_poly.pdbx_strand_id
1 'polypeptide(L)'
;MQWHEPFEPHHPRYHHTCCIGAHVTTAARYLAYASLFAACFRYVIGIAFGFDYWGFLSSFHTGLDIICIGTLFVAVYNESYILTLPYICMQILNMTLVIGLSAFHLLLADMYPKSPGKETKKGEVAQLYATRFIWLIFIVYSLKIMKNFHNFLNDRELWSTEYQDQSAEYHVRSQNQHQNQEPAYHQPPFNPDHHTPLHDHHPEYQQSPSEPPPPYPRLHSFNK
;
A
#
# COMPACT_ATOMS: atom_id res chain seq x y z
N MET A 1 -21.34 -17.46 -8.93
CA MET A 1 -20.61 -16.20 -9.25
C MET A 1 -20.88 -15.24 -8.10
N GLN A 2 -19.88 -15.00 -7.25
CA GLN A 2 -19.95 -13.90 -6.29
C GLN A 2 -19.57 -12.63 -7.07
N TRP A 3 -20.48 -11.67 -7.12
CA TRP A 3 -20.19 -10.37 -7.71
C TRP A 3 -19.21 -9.65 -6.79
N HIS A 4 -17.96 -9.49 -7.21
CA HIS A 4 -17.04 -8.58 -6.53
C HIS A 4 -17.50 -7.15 -6.83
N GLU A 5 -17.78 -6.39 -5.78
CA GLU A 5 -18.04 -4.96 -5.93
C GLU A 5 -16.81 -4.30 -6.59
N PRO A 6 -17.02 -3.39 -7.56
CA PRO A 6 -15.91 -2.69 -8.20
C PRO A 6 -15.08 -1.94 -7.17
N PHE A 7 -13.76 -1.92 -7.36
CA PHE A 7 -12.85 -1.21 -6.47
C PHE A 7 -13.18 0.28 -6.45
N GLU A 8 -13.64 0.78 -5.30
CA GLU A 8 -13.93 2.19 -5.09
C GLU A 8 -12.92 2.80 -4.10
N PRO A 9 -11.99 3.66 -4.57
CA PRO A 9 -10.95 4.25 -3.71
C PRO A 9 -11.51 5.07 -2.55
N HIS A 10 -12.67 5.69 -2.73
CA HIS A 10 -13.32 6.55 -1.73
C HIS A 10 -14.27 5.79 -0.81
N HIS A 11 -14.30 4.47 -0.89
CA HIS A 11 -15.16 3.68 -0.03
C HIS A 11 -14.83 3.95 1.45
N PRO A 12 -15.82 4.15 2.35
CA PRO A 12 -15.59 4.48 3.76
C PRO A 12 -14.67 3.52 4.51
N ARG A 13 -14.53 2.28 4.02
CA ARG A 13 -13.60 1.25 4.55
C ARG A 13 -12.12 1.67 4.48
N TYR A 14 -11.78 2.58 3.57
CA TYR A 14 -10.42 3.12 3.37
C TYR A 14 -10.21 4.48 4.05
N HIS A 15 -11.11 4.86 4.96
CA HIS A 15 -10.99 6.07 5.75
C HIS A 15 -10.78 5.74 7.22
N HIS A 16 -9.83 6.43 7.86
CA HIS A 16 -9.53 6.25 9.27
C HIS A 16 -10.35 7.21 10.13
N THR A 17 -11.27 6.68 10.95
CA THR A 17 -12.09 7.46 11.87
C THR A 17 -11.27 8.27 12.89
N CYS A 18 -10.14 7.71 13.34
CA CYS A 18 -9.25 8.37 14.29
C CYS A 18 -8.28 9.38 13.64
N CYS A 19 -8.26 9.51 12.31
CA CYS A 19 -7.41 10.45 11.57
C CYS A 19 -8.24 11.53 10.86
N ILE A 20 -9.34 12.00 11.46
CA ILE A 20 -10.24 13.01 10.86
C ILE A 20 -10.78 12.54 9.50
N GLY A 21 -11.04 11.23 9.36
CA GLY A 21 -11.48 10.65 8.09
C GLY A 21 -10.41 10.69 6.99
N ALA A 22 -9.12 10.83 7.33
CA ALA A 22 -8.06 10.75 6.34
C ALA A 22 -8.09 9.40 5.60
N HIS A 23 -7.92 9.47 4.29
CA HIS A 23 -7.74 8.31 3.44
C HIS A 23 -6.48 7.53 3.85
N VAL A 24 -6.49 6.20 3.71
CA VAL A 24 -5.38 5.29 4.09
C VAL A 24 -4.02 5.73 3.55
N THR A 25 -3.95 6.26 2.32
CA THR A 25 -2.69 6.73 1.71
C THR A 25 -2.10 7.92 2.47
N THR A 26 -2.94 8.89 2.83
CA THR A 26 -2.55 10.07 3.60
C THR A 26 -2.09 9.68 5.01
N ALA A 27 -2.83 8.78 5.67
CA ALA A 27 -2.43 8.27 6.98
C ALA A 27 -1.08 7.53 6.94
N ALA A 28 -0.83 6.72 5.91
CA ALA A 28 0.44 6.02 5.73
C ALA A 28 1.62 7.00 5.49
N ARG A 29 1.41 8.09 4.74
CA ARG A 29 2.41 9.16 4.56
C ARG A 29 2.79 9.81 5.89
N TYR A 30 1.79 10.22 6.68
CA TYR A 30 2.04 10.81 7.99
C TYR A 30 2.72 9.84 8.94
N LEU A 31 2.36 8.55 8.88
CA LEU A 31 3.04 7.52 9.66
C LEU A 31 4.52 7.40 9.25
N ALA A 32 4.85 7.40 7.96
CA ALA A 32 6.23 7.36 7.50
C ALA A 32 7.05 8.57 8.02
N TYR A 33 6.48 9.77 7.95
CA TYR A 33 7.11 10.98 8.50
C TYR A 33 7.28 10.92 10.02
N ALA A 34 6.26 10.45 10.75
CA ALA A 34 6.32 10.30 12.19
C ALA A 34 7.38 9.28 12.62
N SER A 35 7.51 8.16 11.89
CA SER A 35 8.52 7.14 12.16
C SER A 35 9.93 7.65 11.89
N LEU A 36 10.13 8.42 10.81
CA LEU A 36 11.41 9.08 10.54
C LEU A 36 11.77 10.07 11.65
N PHE A 37 10.79 10.90 12.06
CA PHE A 37 10.99 11.85 13.15
C PHE A 37 11.35 11.15 14.47
N ALA A 38 10.67 10.04 14.79
CA ALA A 38 10.97 9.23 15.96
C ALA A 38 12.38 8.61 15.90
N ALA A 39 12.81 8.13 14.72
CA ALA A 39 14.15 7.59 14.51
C ALA A 39 15.23 8.68 14.70
N CYS A 40 15.02 9.88 14.15
CA CYS A 40 15.91 11.02 14.35
C CYS A 40 16.00 11.40 15.83
N PHE A 41 14.86 11.47 16.53
CA PHE A 41 14.83 11.80 17.95
C PHE A 41 15.58 10.76 18.80
N ARG A 42 15.40 9.47 18.51
CA ARG A 42 16.15 8.38 19.15
C ARG A 42 17.65 8.51 18.91
N TYR A 43 18.07 8.88 17.71
CA TYR A 43 19.49 9.07 17.38
C TYR A 43 20.10 10.27 18.11
N VAL A 44 19.40 11.40 18.18
CA VAL A 44 19.82 12.60 18.94
C VAL A 44 19.99 12.29 20.42
N ILE A 45 19.05 11.53 21.01
CA ILE A 45 19.18 11.04 22.39
C ILE A 45 20.44 10.17 22.53
N GLY A 46 20.68 9.25 21.59
CA GLY A 46 21.88 8.41 21.60
C GLY A 46 23.19 9.19 21.68
N ILE A 47 23.30 10.25 20.85
CA ILE A 47 24.44 11.16 20.86
C ILE A 47 24.53 11.91 22.20
N ALA A 48 23.42 12.46 22.69
CA ALA A 48 23.39 13.27 23.90
C ALA A 48 23.80 12.48 25.17
N PHE A 49 23.49 11.19 25.22
CA PHE A 49 23.86 10.30 26.32
C PHE A 49 25.14 9.49 26.06
N GLY A 50 25.96 9.91 25.08
CA GLY A 50 27.33 9.44 24.90
C GLY A 50 27.50 8.06 24.27
N PHE A 51 26.45 7.44 23.73
CA PHE A 51 26.45 6.05 23.22
C PHE A 51 27.00 4.97 24.19
N ASP A 52 27.40 5.31 25.41
CA ASP A 52 28.00 4.38 26.37
C ASP A 52 27.03 3.24 26.76
N TYR A 53 25.73 3.51 26.69
CA TYR A 53 24.65 2.52 26.91
C TYR A 53 24.11 1.93 25.60
N TRP A 54 24.64 2.34 24.45
CA TRP A 54 24.18 1.96 23.13
C TRP A 54 24.96 0.75 22.62
N GLY A 55 24.54 -0.44 23.07
CA GLY A 55 25.18 -1.70 22.66
C GLY A 55 24.98 -2.03 21.18
N PHE A 56 25.78 -2.99 20.68
CA PHE A 56 25.72 -3.49 19.30
C PHE A 56 24.30 -3.87 18.83
N LEU A 57 23.53 -4.55 19.69
CA LEU A 57 22.16 -4.94 19.39
C LEU A 57 21.25 -3.73 19.14
N SER A 58 21.43 -2.64 19.89
CA SER A 58 20.67 -1.39 19.71
C SER A 58 21.01 -0.70 18.40
N SER A 59 22.30 -0.69 18.01
CA SER A 59 22.74 -0.18 16.71
C SER A 59 22.18 -0.98 15.56
N PHE A 60 22.28 -2.31 15.64
CA PHE A 60 21.74 -3.22 14.62
C PHE A 60 20.23 -3.04 14.45
N HIS A 61 19.50 -3.02 15.57
CA HIS A 61 18.06 -2.79 15.57
C HIS A 61 17.69 -1.42 14.96
N THR A 62 18.43 -0.36 15.30
CA THR A 62 18.20 0.98 14.74
C THR A 62 18.49 1.03 13.24
N GLY A 63 19.54 0.34 12.78
CA GLY A 63 19.84 0.22 11.35
C GLY A 63 18.72 -0.46 10.58
N LEU A 64 18.18 -1.57 11.12
CA LEU A 64 17.01 -2.23 10.54
C LEU A 64 15.78 -1.31 10.53
N ASP A 65 15.53 -0.57 11.61
CA ASP A 65 14.41 0.38 11.70
C ASP A 65 14.49 1.45 10.60
N ILE A 66 15.68 2.02 10.37
CA ILE A 66 15.92 3.01 9.30
C ILE A 66 15.67 2.40 7.91
N ILE A 67 16.15 1.18 7.65
CA ILE A 67 15.91 0.48 6.39
C ILE A 67 14.40 0.25 6.20
N CYS A 68 13.69 -0.21 7.22
CA CYS A 68 12.26 -0.42 7.18
C CYS A 68 11.47 0.87 6.94
N ILE A 69 11.87 1.98 7.56
CA ILE A 69 11.29 3.31 7.30
C ILE A 69 11.56 3.74 5.86
N GLY A 70 12.77 3.52 5.34
CA GLY A 70 13.11 3.78 3.94
C GLY A 70 12.22 2.98 2.98
N THR A 71 12.07 1.67 3.21
CA THR A 71 11.17 0.83 2.42
C THR A 71 9.71 1.28 2.53
N LEU A 72 9.27 1.77 3.70
CA LEU A 72 7.94 2.31 3.88
C LEU A 72 7.72 3.58 3.03
N PHE A 73 8.68 4.49 2.96
CA PHE A 73 8.58 5.64 2.06
C PHE A 73 8.42 5.19 0.61
N VAL A 74 9.27 4.27 0.14
CA VAL A 74 9.16 3.73 -1.23
C VAL A 74 7.80 3.06 -1.44
N ALA A 75 7.32 2.28 -0.47
CA ALA A 75 6.00 1.63 -0.53
C ALA A 75 4.86 2.64 -0.66
N VAL A 76 4.95 3.77 0.04
CA VAL A 76 3.91 4.81 0.04
C VAL A 76 3.95 5.67 -1.23
N TYR A 77 5.13 5.95 -1.79
CA TYR A 77 5.28 6.72 -3.03
C TYR A 77 5.00 5.90 -4.28
N ASN A 78 5.52 4.66 -4.34
CA ASN A 78 5.27 3.74 -5.45
C ASN A 78 3.98 2.93 -5.26
N GLU A 79 3.29 3.12 -4.14
CA GLU A 79 2.04 2.47 -3.78
C GLU A 79 2.11 0.93 -3.95
N SER A 80 3.21 0.34 -3.50
CA SER A 80 3.51 -1.09 -3.58
C SER A 80 3.23 -1.77 -2.24
N TYR A 81 2.30 -2.74 -2.22
CA TYR A 81 1.89 -3.41 -0.97
C TYR A 81 2.99 -4.30 -0.40
N ILE A 82 3.79 -4.98 -1.24
CA ILE A 82 4.87 -5.88 -0.82
C ILE A 82 5.91 -5.14 0.02
N LEU A 83 6.23 -3.91 -0.38
CA LEU A 83 7.22 -3.07 0.32
C LEU A 83 6.74 -2.56 1.69
N THR A 84 5.46 -2.74 2.04
CA THR A 84 4.97 -2.42 3.39
C THR A 84 5.27 -3.51 4.42
N LEU A 85 5.53 -4.74 3.98
CA LEU A 85 5.74 -5.91 4.85
C LEU A 85 6.95 -5.78 5.78
N PRO A 86 8.14 -5.33 5.33
CA PRO A 86 9.30 -5.18 6.22
C PRO A 86 9.00 -4.30 7.43
N TYR A 87 8.29 -3.19 7.21
CA TYR A 87 7.87 -2.30 8.29
C TYR A 87 6.87 -2.96 9.24
N ILE A 88 5.88 -3.69 8.73
CA ILE A 88 4.92 -4.43 9.56
C ILE A 88 5.64 -5.46 10.45
N CYS A 89 6.54 -6.26 9.86
CA CYS A 89 7.35 -7.23 10.60
C CYS A 89 8.19 -6.56 11.70
N MET A 90 8.81 -5.42 11.39
CA MET A 90 9.59 -4.65 12.36
C MET A 90 8.73 -4.12 13.51
N GLN A 91 7.50 -3.66 13.24
CA GLN A 91 6.58 -3.24 14.29
C GLN A 91 6.12 -4.39 15.20
N ILE A 92 5.90 -5.59 14.63
CA ILE A 92 5.61 -6.81 15.43
C ILE A 92 6.81 -7.19 16.30
N LEU A 93 8.03 -7.10 15.76
CA LEU A 93 9.25 -7.34 16.52
C LEU A 93 9.39 -6.32 17.67
N ASN A 94 9.18 -5.03 17.40
CA ASN A 94 9.18 -3.97 18.42
C ASN A 94 8.16 -4.25 19.53
N MET A 95 6.94 -4.64 19.18
CA MET A 95 5.90 -5.01 20.14
C MET A 95 6.35 -6.18 21.02
N THR A 96 6.89 -7.23 20.39
CA THR A 96 7.39 -8.43 21.08
C THR A 96 8.54 -8.09 22.03
N LEU A 97 9.46 -7.23 21.63
CA LEU A 97 10.57 -6.76 22.48
C LEU A 97 10.05 -5.96 23.68
N VAL A 98 9.11 -5.03 23.48
CA VAL A 98 8.55 -4.23 24.59
C VAL A 98 7.81 -5.11 25.60
N ILE A 99 7.01 -6.08 25.12
CA ILE A 99 6.30 -7.04 25.98
C ILE A 99 7.31 -7.95 26.70
N GLY A 100 8.26 -8.53 25.97
CA GLY A 100 9.27 -9.44 26.51
C GLY A 100 10.15 -8.77 27.57
N LEU A 101 10.62 -7.55 27.32
CA LEU A 101 11.40 -6.77 28.29
C LEU A 101 10.58 -6.36 29.53
N SER A 102 9.26 -6.25 29.39
CA SER A 102 8.35 -5.96 30.51
C SER A 102 8.09 -7.21 31.35
N ALA A 103 7.82 -8.34 30.70
CA ALA A 103 7.66 -9.62 31.39
C ALA A 103 8.95 -10.03 32.11
N PHE A 104 10.11 -9.87 31.46
CA PHE A 104 11.41 -10.17 32.05
C PHE A 104 11.73 -9.27 33.25
N HIS A 105 11.41 -7.96 33.18
CA HIS A 105 11.58 -7.06 34.33
C HIS A 105 10.69 -7.45 35.52
N LEU A 106 9.43 -7.84 35.27
CA LEU A 106 8.54 -8.30 36.33
C LEU A 106 9.05 -9.59 36.97
N LEU A 107 9.55 -10.53 36.16
CA LEU A 107 10.07 -11.81 36.63
C LEU A 107 11.35 -11.65 37.45
N LEU A 108 12.28 -10.78 37.02
CA LEU A 108 13.49 -10.48 37.80
C LEU A 108 13.19 -9.73 39.11
N ALA A 109 12.19 -8.85 39.12
CA ALA A 109 11.78 -8.14 40.33
C ALA A 109 11.24 -9.09 41.40
N ASP A 110 10.69 -10.24 40.99
CA ASP A 110 10.21 -11.29 41.90
C ASP A 110 11.37 -12.19 42.40
N MET A 111 12.36 -12.48 41.53
CA MET A 111 13.49 -13.36 41.87
C MET A 111 14.60 -12.69 42.69
N TYR A 112 14.78 -11.37 42.60
CA TYR A 112 15.80 -10.65 43.35
C TYR A 112 15.14 -9.64 44.31
N PRO A 113 14.97 -9.99 45.60
CA PRO A 113 14.50 -9.04 46.60
C PRO A 113 15.46 -7.84 46.65
N LYS A 114 14.90 -6.63 46.73
CA LYS A 114 15.66 -5.37 46.72
C LYS A 114 16.86 -5.46 47.67
N SER A 115 18.05 -5.25 47.14
CA SER A 115 19.26 -5.07 47.96
C SER A 115 19.01 -3.94 48.98
N PRO A 116 19.24 -4.18 50.28
CA PRO A 116 19.03 -3.16 51.30
C PRO A 116 19.98 -1.99 51.05
N GLY A 117 19.43 -0.81 50.71
CA GLY A 117 20.20 0.43 50.54
C GLY A 117 20.01 1.16 49.21
N LYS A 118 19.37 0.56 48.21
CA LYS A 118 18.93 1.27 46.98
C LYS A 118 17.42 1.21 46.86
N GLU A 119 16.73 2.09 47.55
CA GLU A 119 15.31 2.33 47.26
C GLU A 119 15.18 3.00 45.89
N THR A 120 14.92 2.19 44.86
CA THR A 120 14.35 2.70 43.62
C THR A 120 13.06 3.44 43.97
N LYS A 121 13.02 4.74 43.66
CA LYS A 121 11.84 5.58 43.91
C LYS A 121 10.68 4.94 43.16
N LYS A 122 9.59 4.60 43.85
CA LYS A 122 8.40 3.95 43.26
C LYS A 122 7.89 4.67 41.99
N GLY A 123 8.10 6.00 41.91
CA GLY A 123 7.77 6.81 40.75
C GLY A 123 8.54 6.48 39.46
N GLU A 124 9.84 6.12 39.55
CA GLU A 124 10.66 5.82 38.37
C GLU A 124 10.21 4.53 37.67
N VAL A 125 9.86 3.52 38.47
CA VAL A 125 9.33 2.24 37.97
C VAL A 125 7.97 2.45 37.32
N ALA A 126 7.07 3.21 37.95
CA ALA A 126 5.76 3.54 37.39
C ALA A 126 5.88 4.31 36.06
N GLN A 127 6.80 5.28 35.99
CA GLN A 127 7.07 6.05 34.78
C GLN A 127 7.58 5.17 33.64
N LEU A 128 8.45 4.19 33.93
CA LEU A 128 8.95 3.24 32.93
C LEU A 128 7.82 2.42 32.31
N TYR A 129 6.93 1.84 33.15
CA TYR A 129 5.79 1.06 32.65
C TYR A 129 4.78 1.92 31.89
N ALA A 130 4.47 3.13 32.38
CA ALA A 130 3.60 4.06 31.68
C ALA A 130 4.16 4.41 30.29
N THR A 131 5.47 4.69 30.20
CA THR A 131 6.13 4.99 28.92
C THR A 131 6.06 3.80 27.95
N ARG A 132 6.31 2.58 28.44
CA ARG A 132 6.20 1.36 27.62
C ARG A 132 4.76 1.11 27.14
N PHE A 133 3.77 1.33 28.00
CA PHE A 133 2.36 1.20 27.65
C PHE A 133 1.93 2.19 26.57
N ILE A 134 2.33 3.46 26.70
CA ILE A 134 2.12 4.49 25.68
C ILE A 134 2.76 4.06 24.35
N TRP A 135 3.99 3.53 24.39
CA TRP A 135 4.67 3.01 23.20
C TRP A 135 3.89 1.87 22.54
N LEU A 136 3.35 0.92 23.31
CA LEU A 136 2.53 -0.17 22.78
C LEU A 136 1.27 0.34 22.07
N ILE A 137 0.61 1.37 22.61
CA ILE A 137 -0.53 2.01 21.95
C ILE A 137 -0.13 2.55 20.57
N PHE A 138 1.01 3.25 20.49
CA PHE A 138 1.53 3.75 19.21
C PHE A 138 1.86 2.63 18.22
N ILE A 139 2.44 1.52 18.66
CA ILE A 139 2.75 0.36 17.78
C ILE A 139 1.46 -0.25 17.25
N VAL A 140 0.49 -0.55 18.12
CA VAL A 140 -0.79 -1.15 17.73
C VAL A 140 -1.53 -0.24 16.75
N TYR A 141 -1.51 1.07 17.01
CA TYR A 141 -2.12 2.05 16.12
C TYR A 141 -1.42 2.12 14.76
N SER A 142 -0.08 2.10 14.74
CA SER A 142 0.73 2.06 13.51
C SER A 142 0.45 0.79 12.69
N LEU A 143 0.38 -0.37 13.34
CA LEU A 143 0.00 -1.63 12.70
C LEU A 143 -1.39 -1.58 12.08
N LYS A 144 -2.36 -0.94 12.75
CA LYS A 144 -3.71 -0.74 12.21
C LYS A 144 -3.70 0.12 10.94
N ILE A 145 -2.97 1.23 10.94
CA ILE A 145 -2.82 2.09 9.74
C ILE A 145 -2.19 1.29 8.61
N MET A 146 -1.08 0.60 8.89
CA MET A 146 -0.35 -0.15 7.87
C MET A 146 -1.14 -1.33 7.31
N LYS A 147 -1.90 -2.05 8.14
CA LYS A 147 -2.76 -3.14 7.68
C LYS A 147 -3.85 -2.62 6.74
N ASN A 148 -4.50 -1.50 7.08
CA ASN A 148 -5.52 -0.91 6.22
C ASN A 148 -4.93 -0.41 4.89
N PHE A 149 -3.76 0.23 4.94
CA PHE A 149 -3.05 0.66 3.74
C PHE A 149 -2.60 -0.53 2.87
N HIS A 150 -2.09 -1.60 3.49
CA HIS A 150 -1.71 -2.84 2.80
C HIS A 150 -2.90 -3.47 2.07
N ASN A 151 -4.04 -3.62 2.76
CA ASN A 151 -5.26 -4.16 2.18
C ASN A 151 -5.76 -3.28 1.01
N PHE A 152 -5.75 -1.96 1.17
CA PHE A 152 -6.13 -1.04 0.09
C PHE A 152 -5.28 -1.24 -1.16
N LEU A 153 -3.96 -1.34 -1.01
CA LEU A 153 -3.07 -1.56 -2.15
C LEU A 153 -3.27 -2.94 -2.78
N ASN A 154 -3.46 -3.98 -1.97
CA ASN A 154 -3.73 -5.34 -2.44
C ASN A 154 -5.04 -5.42 -3.24
N ASP A 155 -6.13 -4.84 -2.72
CA ASP A 155 -7.43 -4.82 -3.41
C ASP A 155 -7.33 -4.08 -4.75
N ARG A 156 -6.57 -2.99 -4.79
CA ARG A 156 -6.34 -2.22 -6.02
C ARG A 156 -5.56 -3.00 -7.07
N GLU A 157 -4.50 -3.71 -6.65
CA GLU A 157 -3.66 -4.49 -7.56
C GLU A 157 -4.42 -5.69 -8.12
N LEU A 158 -5.17 -6.40 -7.28
CA LEU A 158 -6.07 -7.48 -7.69
C LEU A 158 -7.08 -7.01 -8.73
N TRP A 159 -7.75 -5.87 -8.48
CA TRP A 159 -8.71 -5.30 -9.42
C TRP A 159 -8.06 -4.88 -10.74
N SER A 160 -6.86 -4.28 -10.69
CA SER A 160 -6.13 -3.89 -11.90
C SER A 160 -5.74 -5.08 -12.78
N THR A 161 -5.39 -6.21 -12.14
CA THR A 161 -5.03 -7.45 -12.84
C THR A 161 -6.27 -8.08 -13.49
N GLU A 162 -7.38 -8.18 -12.74
CA GLU A 162 -8.63 -8.73 -13.26
C GLU A 162 -9.19 -7.91 -14.44
N TYR A 163 -9.12 -6.58 -14.36
CA TYR A 163 -9.57 -5.71 -15.45
C TYR A 163 -8.69 -5.85 -16.70
N GLN A 164 -7.38 -6.01 -16.54
CA GLN A 164 -6.47 -6.26 -17.66
C GLN A 164 -6.81 -7.58 -18.36
N ASP A 165 -7.03 -8.66 -17.61
CA ASP A 165 -7.40 -9.96 -18.17
C ASP A 165 -8.73 -9.91 -18.94
N GLN A 166 -9.74 -9.24 -18.38
CA GLN A 166 -11.04 -9.06 -19.06
C GLN A 166 -10.90 -8.23 -20.35
N SER A 167 -10.07 -7.18 -20.33
CA SER A 167 -9.83 -6.37 -21.53
C SER A 167 -9.11 -7.16 -22.63
N ALA A 168 -8.16 -8.02 -22.26
CA ALA A 168 -7.47 -8.91 -23.19
C ALA A 168 -8.43 -9.95 -23.80
N GLU A 169 -9.29 -10.56 -22.98
CA GLU A 169 -10.30 -11.50 -23.46
C GLU A 169 -11.30 -10.83 -24.42
N TYR A 170 -11.74 -9.61 -24.10
CA TYR A 170 -12.63 -8.83 -24.97
C TYR A 170 -11.99 -8.55 -26.33
N HIS A 171 -10.73 -8.12 -26.37
CA HIS A 171 -10.01 -7.86 -27.61
C HIS A 171 -9.82 -9.12 -28.49
N VAL A 172 -9.53 -10.27 -27.88
CA VAL A 172 -9.44 -11.55 -28.60
C VAL A 172 -10.81 -11.93 -29.16
N ARG A 173 -11.89 -11.76 -28.38
CA ARG A 173 -13.25 -12.07 -28.82
C ARG A 173 -13.72 -11.16 -29.95
N SER A 174 -13.41 -9.86 -29.90
CA SER A 174 -13.77 -8.91 -30.97
C SER A 174 -13.04 -9.23 -32.27
N GLN A 175 -11.75 -9.60 -32.20
CA GLN A 175 -10.98 -10.03 -33.38
C GLN A 175 -11.58 -11.28 -34.02
N ASN A 176 -11.92 -12.30 -33.23
CA ASN A 176 -12.52 -13.53 -33.74
C ASN A 176 -13.92 -13.30 -34.35
N GLN A 177 -14.70 -12.34 -33.84
CA GLN A 177 -16.00 -11.99 -34.43
C GLN A 177 -15.85 -11.28 -35.78
N HIS A 178 -14.86 -10.41 -35.95
CA HIS A 178 -14.61 -9.75 -37.24
C HIS A 178 -14.10 -10.75 -38.30
N GLN A 179 -13.37 -11.78 -37.89
CA GLN A 179 -12.84 -12.79 -38.83
C GLN A 179 -13.91 -13.76 -39.35
N ASN A 180 -15.01 -13.98 -38.62
CA ASN A 180 -16.15 -14.79 -39.06
C ASN A 180 -17.23 -13.98 -39.81
N GLN A 181 -17.00 -12.69 -40.04
CA GLN A 181 -17.89 -11.80 -40.80
C GLN A 181 -17.29 -11.38 -42.15
N GLU A 182 -16.41 -12.19 -42.76
CA GLU A 182 -16.23 -12.05 -44.21
C GLU A 182 -17.57 -12.37 -44.89
N PRO A 183 -18.24 -11.40 -45.53
CA PRO A 183 -19.38 -11.72 -46.35
C PRO A 183 -18.87 -12.66 -47.44
N ALA A 184 -19.48 -13.84 -47.55
CA ALA A 184 -19.32 -14.66 -48.73
C ALA A 184 -19.75 -13.79 -49.92
N TYR A 185 -18.77 -13.18 -50.60
CA TYR A 185 -19.01 -12.50 -51.85
C TYR A 185 -19.53 -13.56 -52.81
N HIS A 186 -20.85 -13.64 -52.94
CA HIS A 186 -21.46 -14.25 -54.10
C HIS A 186 -20.94 -13.47 -55.30
N GLN A 187 -19.92 -14.01 -55.97
CA GLN A 187 -19.57 -13.56 -57.30
C GLN A 187 -20.84 -13.69 -58.15
N PRO A 188 -21.42 -12.59 -58.65
CA PRO A 188 -22.48 -12.71 -59.62
C PRO A 188 -21.90 -13.44 -60.84
N PRO A 189 -22.70 -14.30 -61.50
CA PRO A 189 -22.26 -14.99 -62.70
C PRO A 189 -21.75 -13.97 -63.72
N PHE A 190 -20.57 -14.26 -64.26
CA PHE A 190 -19.88 -13.45 -65.26
C PHE A 190 -20.78 -13.27 -66.48
N ASN A 191 -21.27 -12.04 -66.71
CA ASN A 191 -22.06 -11.69 -67.89
C ASN A 191 -21.14 -10.96 -68.89
N PRO A 192 -20.80 -11.53 -70.07
CA PRO A 192 -19.78 -10.99 -70.96
C PRO A 192 -20.13 -9.68 -71.71
N ASP A 193 -21.37 -9.18 -71.64
CA ASP A 193 -21.88 -8.22 -72.64
C ASP A 193 -22.24 -6.82 -72.13
N HIS A 194 -21.52 -6.27 -71.14
CA HIS A 194 -21.72 -4.86 -70.75
C HIS A 194 -20.45 -4.01 -70.88
N HIS A 195 -20.37 -3.30 -72.00
CA HIS A 195 -19.58 -2.08 -72.11
C HIS A 195 -20.22 -0.97 -71.26
N THR A 196 -19.55 -0.57 -70.19
CA THR A 196 -19.91 0.61 -69.39
C THR A 196 -18.70 1.53 -69.28
N PRO A 197 -18.86 2.86 -69.30
CA PRO A 197 -17.76 3.80 -69.47
C PRO A 197 -16.93 3.98 -68.20
N LEU A 198 -15.66 4.28 -68.42
CA LEU A 198 -14.65 4.66 -67.43
C LEU A 198 -15.12 5.90 -66.65
N HIS A 199 -15.54 5.72 -65.39
CA HIS A 199 -15.70 6.82 -64.43
C HIS A 199 -14.64 6.68 -63.34
N ASP A 200 -13.70 7.63 -63.34
CA ASP A 200 -12.71 7.84 -62.28
C ASP A 200 -13.42 8.16 -60.96
N HIS A 201 -13.50 7.17 -60.07
CA HIS A 201 -13.82 7.38 -58.67
C HIS A 201 -12.56 7.13 -57.83
N HIS A 202 -12.00 8.25 -57.36
CA HIS A 202 -11.01 8.29 -56.29
C HIS A 202 -11.55 7.54 -55.06
N PRO A 203 -10.83 6.57 -54.49
CA PRO A 203 -11.20 5.99 -53.21
C PRO A 203 -10.91 7.02 -52.11
N GLU A 204 -11.95 7.68 -51.61
CA GLU A 204 -11.92 8.30 -50.29
C GLU A 204 -11.70 7.18 -49.27
N TYR A 205 -10.52 7.16 -48.66
CA TYR A 205 -10.26 6.36 -47.48
C TYR A 205 -11.24 6.79 -46.39
N GLN A 206 -12.32 6.03 -46.21
CA GLN A 206 -13.12 6.09 -44.99
C GLN A 206 -12.19 5.76 -43.81
N GLN A 207 -11.72 6.82 -43.15
CA GLN A 207 -11.17 6.73 -41.81
C GLN A 207 -12.26 6.08 -40.95
N SER A 208 -12.07 4.79 -40.66
CA SER A 208 -12.80 4.13 -39.58
C SER A 208 -12.70 5.05 -38.37
N PRO A 209 -13.82 5.45 -37.74
CA PRO A 209 -13.76 6.28 -36.55
C PRO A 209 -12.92 5.49 -35.55
N SER A 210 -11.72 5.99 -35.26
CA SER A 210 -10.98 5.53 -34.10
C SER A 210 -11.86 5.89 -32.91
N GLU A 211 -12.72 4.98 -32.49
CA GLU A 211 -13.41 5.10 -31.21
C GLU A 211 -12.28 5.32 -30.20
N PRO A 212 -12.23 6.49 -29.56
CA PRO A 212 -11.26 6.69 -28.51
C PRO A 212 -11.52 5.58 -27.48
N PRO A 213 -10.48 4.95 -26.92
CA PRO A 213 -10.67 4.03 -25.81
C PRO A 213 -11.58 4.71 -24.79
N PRO A 214 -12.56 3.99 -24.20
CA PRO A 214 -13.49 4.58 -23.26
C PRO A 214 -12.67 5.39 -22.26
N PRO A 215 -13.00 6.68 -22.05
CA PRO A 215 -12.20 7.51 -21.17
C PRO A 215 -12.08 6.76 -19.86
N TYR A 216 -10.84 6.52 -19.41
CA TYR A 216 -10.60 6.16 -18.01
C TYR A 216 -11.51 7.06 -17.19
N PRO A 217 -12.35 6.51 -16.28
CA PRO A 217 -13.21 7.36 -15.48
C PRO A 217 -12.30 8.36 -14.78
N ARG A 218 -12.29 9.60 -15.28
CA ARG A 218 -11.62 10.71 -14.62
C ARG A 218 -12.38 10.82 -13.31
N LEU A 219 -11.75 10.35 -12.24
CA LEU A 219 -12.10 10.73 -10.89
C LEU A 219 -12.15 12.25 -10.89
N HIS A 220 -13.37 12.79 -10.94
CA HIS A 220 -13.61 14.21 -10.75
C HIS A 220 -13.02 14.55 -9.38
N SER A 221 -11.84 15.15 -9.40
CA SER A 221 -11.28 15.87 -8.27
C SER A 221 -12.22 17.04 -8.00
N PHE A 222 -13.23 16.80 -7.16
CA PHE A 222 -14.01 17.86 -6.58
C PHE A 222 -13.11 18.60 -5.59
N ASN A 223 -12.58 19.73 -6.03
CA ASN A 223 -12.12 20.78 -5.15
C ASN A 223 -13.28 21.22 -4.24
N LYS A 224 -13.16 20.95 -2.94
CA LYS A 224 -13.71 21.75 -1.85
C LYS A 224 -12.72 21.73 -0.69
#